data_AF-A0A7Y4ZSI7-F1
#
_entry.id   AF-A0A7Y4ZSI7-F1
#
_cell.length_a   1.000
_cell.length_b   1.000
_cell.length_c   1.000
_cell.angle_alpha   90.00
_cell.angle_beta   90.00
_cell.angle_gamma   90.00
#
_symmetry.space_group_name_H-M   'P 1'
#
loop_
_entity.id
_entity.type
_entity.pdbx_description
1 polymer ?
#
loop_
_entity_poly.entity_id
_entity_poly.type
_entity_poly.pdbx_seq_one_letter_code
_entity_poly.pdbx_strand_id
1 'polypeptide(L)'
;MAGVSVDGPSGGRRSLDSEINMIPMIDLLMVTVSFLLITAVWSQMSRIEATSKAPGDPTEIVTPPKPELALHVRTASAEKFVLEWREGQAVVSSRDVPRHEDVTTVRGNRIVRYPDLAKAIEEEWKARGAHRDLSDGKSDRAVMHTPHEMPYGSMVAVMDAIASPSKGVVRGTTVPAFATTLATD
;
A
#
# COMPACT_ATOMS: atom_id res chain seq x y z
N MET A 1 22.96 25.05 -36.77
CA MET A 1 22.26 25.14 -38.07
C MET A 1 22.13 23.73 -38.62
N ALA A 2 20.92 23.18 -38.67
CA ALA A 2 20.67 21.87 -39.27
C ALA A 2 19.56 22.07 -40.30
N GLY A 3 19.94 22.14 -41.59
CA GLY A 3 19.02 22.22 -42.71
C GLY A 3 18.74 20.81 -43.22
N VAL A 4 17.46 20.45 -43.32
CA VAL A 4 17.02 19.24 -44.03
C VAL A 4 16.70 19.64 -45.47
N SER A 5 17.43 19.07 -46.43
CA SER A 5 17.17 19.28 -47.86
C SER A 5 16.25 18.20 -48.38
N VAL A 6 15.10 18.59 -48.93
CA VAL A 6 14.23 17.72 -49.73
C VAL A 6 14.39 18.13 -51.19
N ASP A 7 15.25 17.42 -51.91
CA ASP A 7 15.48 17.67 -53.34
C ASP A 7 14.54 16.77 -54.15
N GLY A 8 13.61 17.39 -54.87
CA GLY A 8 12.64 16.74 -55.74
C GLY A 8 12.33 17.65 -56.93
N PRO A 9 12.45 17.17 -58.18
CA PRO A 9 12.36 18.04 -59.35
C PRO A 9 10.91 18.29 -59.78
N SER A 10 10.71 19.46 -60.40
CA SER A 10 9.54 19.92 -61.18
C SER A 10 8.52 20.81 -60.46
N GLY A 11 8.34 22.01 -61.03
CA GLY A 11 7.05 22.70 -61.03
C GLY A 11 6.81 23.78 -59.99
N GLY A 12 7.37 24.98 -60.20
CA GLY A 12 6.69 26.26 -59.94
C GLY A 12 5.95 26.47 -58.62
N ARG A 13 6.53 26.13 -57.47
CA ARG A 13 5.99 26.52 -56.15
C ARG A 13 7.06 27.25 -55.35
N ARG A 14 6.71 28.48 -54.96
CA ARG A 14 7.46 29.39 -54.09
C ARG A 14 8.02 28.62 -52.90
N SER A 15 9.30 28.81 -52.56
CA SER A 15 9.93 28.20 -51.39
C SER A 15 9.07 28.49 -50.15
N LEU A 16 8.61 27.42 -49.51
CA LEU A 16 7.87 27.45 -48.25
C LEU A 16 8.85 27.41 -47.08
N ASP A 17 9.92 28.20 -47.14
CA ASP A 17 10.75 28.49 -45.97
C ASP A 17 9.91 29.38 -45.05
N SER A 18 9.04 28.75 -44.27
CA SER A 18 8.22 29.43 -43.29
C SER A 18 9.06 29.56 -42.02
N GLU A 19 9.72 30.71 -41.86
CA GLU A 19 10.33 31.08 -40.58
C GLU A 19 9.24 31.04 -39.50
N ILE A 20 9.29 30.04 -38.62
CA ILE A 20 8.30 29.91 -37.56
C ILE A 20 8.56 31.01 -36.52
N ASN A 21 7.52 31.79 -36.21
CA ASN A 21 7.63 32.80 -35.17
C ASN A 21 7.85 32.10 -33.82
N MET A 22 9.08 32.23 -33.28
CA MET A 22 9.45 31.60 -32.01
C MET A 22 8.74 32.26 -30.81
N ILE A 23 8.29 33.51 -30.96
CA ILE A 23 7.65 34.27 -29.88
C ILE A 23 6.35 33.58 -29.38
N PRO A 24 5.39 33.21 -30.25
CA PRO A 24 4.22 32.40 -29.85
C PRO A 24 4.54 31.02 -29.25
N MET A 25 5.59 30.34 -29.74
CA MET A 25 5.97 29.01 -29.24
C MET A 25 6.53 29.08 -27.82
N ILE A 26 7.24 30.16 -27.49
CA ILE A 26 7.76 30.39 -26.13
C ILE A 26 6.62 30.63 -25.15
N ASP A 27 5.59 31.38 -25.54
CA ASP A 27 4.40 31.62 -24.70
C ASP A 27 3.65 30.31 -24.40
N LEU A 28 3.44 29.48 -25.43
CA LEU A 28 2.84 28.15 -25.27
C LEU A 28 3.65 27.24 -24.32
N LEU A 29 4.99 27.28 -24.40
CA LEU A 29 5.86 26.49 -23.54
C LEU A 29 5.84 27.01 -22.08
N MET A 30 5.85 28.33 -21.88
CA MET A 30 5.80 28.93 -20.53
C MET A 30 4.47 28.65 -19.82
N VAL A 31 3.34 28.71 -20.56
CA VAL A 31 2.02 28.40 -20.01
C VAL A 31 1.91 26.91 -19.64
N THR A 32 2.44 26.00 -20.47
CA THR A 32 2.43 24.56 -20.17
C THR A 32 3.31 24.21 -18.97
N VAL A 33 4.49 24.83 -18.83
CA VAL A 33 5.34 24.66 -17.63
C VAL A 33 4.63 25.16 -16.37
N SER A 34 3.96 26.31 -16.43
CA SER A 34 3.21 26.85 -15.30
C SER A 34 2.05 25.93 -14.88
N PHE A 35 1.34 25.35 -15.86
CA PHE A 35 0.27 24.39 -15.60
C PHE A 35 0.78 23.10 -14.93
N LEU A 36 1.92 22.57 -15.38
CA LEU A 36 2.56 21.41 -14.79
C LEU A 36 3.02 21.66 -13.35
N LEU A 37 3.53 22.85 -13.03
CA LEU A 37 3.95 23.20 -11.68
C LEU A 37 2.78 23.35 -10.71
N ILE A 38 1.65 23.93 -11.15
CA ILE A 38 0.44 24.05 -10.32
C ILE A 38 -0.13 22.65 -10.02
N THR A 39 -0.21 21.78 -11.03
CA THR A 39 -0.76 20.41 -10.86
C THR A 39 0.18 19.47 -10.11
N ALA A 40 1.51 19.69 -10.16
CA ALA A 40 2.47 18.93 -9.37
C ALA A 40 2.30 19.13 -7.85
N VAL A 41 1.92 20.33 -7.41
CA VAL A 41 1.65 20.63 -5.99
C VAL A 41 0.51 19.76 -5.44
N TRP A 42 -0.48 19.42 -6.27
CA TRP A 42 -1.61 18.57 -5.85
C TRP A 42 -1.23 17.09 -5.67
N SER A 43 -0.08 16.64 -6.19
CA SER A 43 0.41 15.27 -6.00
C SER A 43 0.83 14.98 -4.55
N GLN A 44 1.23 16.02 -3.80
CA GLN A 44 1.72 15.85 -2.42
C GLN A 44 0.60 15.66 -1.38
N MET A 45 -0.66 15.92 -1.74
CA MET A 45 -1.79 15.83 -0.82
C MET A 45 -2.51 14.46 -0.82
N SER A 46 -1.90 13.42 -1.42
CA SER A 46 -2.50 12.07 -1.48
C SER A 46 -2.11 11.15 -0.31
N ARG A 47 -1.62 11.69 0.81
CA ARG A 47 -1.51 10.92 2.07
C ARG A 47 -2.64 11.31 3.02
N ILE A 48 -3.88 11.19 2.55
CA ILE A 48 -4.99 11.04 3.48
C ILE A 48 -4.91 9.60 3.97
N GLU A 49 -4.66 9.40 5.27
CA GLU A 49 -4.84 8.10 5.89
C GLU A 49 -6.30 7.68 5.67
N ALA A 50 -6.53 6.77 4.73
CA ALA A 50 -7.82 6.14 4.51
C ALA A 50 -8.09 5.18 5.68
N THR A 51 -8.35 5.76 6.85
CA THR A 51 -8.91 5.04 7.98
C THR A 51 -10.33 4.65 7.60
N SER A 52 -10.58 3.36 7.42
CA SER A 52 -11.92 2.80 7.37
C SER A 52 -12.48 2.74 8.80
N LYS A 53 -12.58 3.88 9.48
CA LYS A 53 -13.51 4.01 10.60
C LYS A 53 -14.91 4.00 9.98
N ALA A 54 -15.58 2.85 10.05
CA ALA A 54 -17.02 2.79 9.85
C ALA A 54 -17.67 3.89 10.72
N PRO A 55 -18.75 4.55 10.26
CA PRO A 55 -19.42 5.58 11.06
C PRO A 55 -19.87 4.99 12.41
N GLY A 56 -19.10 5.30 13.46
CA GLY A 56 -19.46 5.04 14.85
C GLY A 56 -20.28 6.20 15.40
N ASP A 57 -21.08 5.90 16.41
CA ASP A 57 -22.11 6.77 17.00
C ASP A 57 -21.65 8.23 17.27
N PRO A 58 -22.54 9.24 17.14
CA PRO A 58 -22.21 10.67 17.23
C PRO A 58 -21.83 11.18 18.63
N THR A 59 -21.55 10.30 19.59
CA THR A 59 -21.40 10.68 21.02
C THR A 59 -20.01 10.49 21.62
N GLU A 60 -19.00 10.07 20.86
CA GLU A 60 -17.64 9.97 21.40
C GLU A 60 -16.90 11.33 21.39
N ILE A 61 -16.71 11.87 22.59
CA ILE A 61 -15.81 12.98 22.90
C ILE A 61 -14.41 12.63 22.36
N VAL A 62 -13.86 13.49 21.50
CA VAL A 62 -12.51 13.36 20.91
C VAL A 62 -11.46 13.54 22.00
N THR A 63 -11.20 12.46 22.74
CA THR A 63 -9.97 12.28 23.49
C THR A 63 -8.88 11.99 22.46
N PRO A 64 -7.68 12.60 22.53
CA PRO A 64 -6.59 12.25 21.60
C PRO A 64 -6.42 10.73 21.63
N PRO A 65 -6.42 10.04 20.47
CA PRO A 65 -6.31 8.60 20.45
C PRO A 65 -5.00 8.23 21.14
N LYS A 66 -5.10 7.56 22.29
CA LYS A 66 -3.93 6.92 22.89
C LYS A 66 -3.34 6.02 21.79
N PRO A 67 -2.03 6.08 21.51
CA PRO A 67 -1.44 5.22 20.50
C PRO A 67 -1.70 3.77 20.91
N GLU A 68 -2.58 3.09 20.18
CA GLU A 68 -2.86 1.68 20.40
C GLU A 68 -1.72 0.86 19.79
N LEU A 69 -1.43 -0.29 20.40
CA LEU A 69 -0.38 -1.18 19.93
C LEU A 69 -0.81 -1.81 18.60
N ALA A 70 -0.06 -1.57 17.52
CA ALA A 70 -0.36 -2.09 16.19
C ALA A 70 0.75 -3.03 15.71
N LEU A 71 0.36 -4.14 15.08
CA LEU A 71 1.29 -5.09 14.47
C LEU A 71 1.62 -4.66 13.04
N HIS A 72 2.86 -4.30 12.78
CA HIS A 72 3.37 -3.99 11.45
C HIS A 72 4.02 -5.24 10.86
N VAL A 73 3.50 -5.71 9.73
CA VAL A 73 4.04 -6.84 8.97
C VAL A 73 4.76 -6.29 7.75
N ARG A 74 6.09 -6.37 7.72
CA ARG A 74 6.91 -5.86 6.62
C ARG A 74 7.59 -7.00 5.88
N THR A 75 7.70 -6.86 4.57
CA THR A 75 8.53 -7.74 3.75
C THR A 75 9.90 -7.09 3.59
N ALA A 76 10.82 -7.38 4.51
CA ALA A 76 12.14 -6.74 4.52
C ALA A 76 13.08 -7.29 3.44
N SER A 77 12.93 -8.55 3.05
CA SER A 77 13.65 -9.14 1.92
C SER A 77 12.80 -10.22 1.24
N ALA A 78 13.30 -10.76 0.12
CA ALA A 78 12.70 -11.91 -0.54
C ALA A 78 12.61 -13.17 0.36
N GLU A 79 13.37 -13.21 1.45
CA GLU A 79 13.54 -14.41 2.29
C GLU A 79 13.01 -14.23 3.72
N LYS A 80 12.62 -13.02 4.14
CA LYS A 80 12.12 -12.80 5.50
C LYS A 80 11.03 -11.74 5.60
N PHE A 81 10.10 -12.02 6.51
CA PHE A 81 9.16 -11.06 7.04
C PHE A 81 9.68 -10.50 8.36
N VAL A 82 9.34 -9.26 8.66
CA VAL A 82 9.63 -8.63 9.94
C VAL A 82 8.30 -8.21 10.55
N LEU A 83 8.04 -8.73 11.74
CA LEU A 83 6.88 -8.42 12.57
C LEU A 83 7.29 -7.39 13.61
N GLU A 84 6.78 -6.18 13.52
CA GLU A 84 7.07 -5.10 14.46
C GLU A 84 5.81 -4.68 15.22
N TRP A 85 5.80 -4.80 16.53
CA TRP A 85 4.77 -4.14 17.34
C TRP A 85 5.15 -2.69 17.56
N ARG A 86 4.26 -1.77 17.20
CA ARG A 86 4.47 -0.34 17.33
C ARG A 86 3.39 0.30 18.19
N GLU A 87 3.81 1.17 19.10
CA GLU A 87 2.93 2.08 19.84
C GLU A 87 3.20 3.49 19.32
N GLY A 88 2.37 3.96 18.40
CA GLY A 88 2.62 5.20 17.66
C GLY A 88 3.87 5.08 16.78
N GLN A 89 4.92 5.85 17.08
CA GLN A 89 6.19 5.81 16.35
C GLN A 89 7.26 4.91 16.99
N ALA A 90 7.03 4.44 18.22
CA ALA A 90 7.99 3.62 18.94
C ALA A 90 7.83 2.14 18.56
N VAL A 91 8.94 1.49 18.17
CA VAL A 91 8.99 0.04 17.99
C VAL A 91 9.18 -0.61 19.36
N VAL A 92 8.14 -1.33 19.81
CA VAL A 92 8.12 -2.01 21.12
C VAL A 92 8.71 -3.41 21.02
N SER A 93 8.50 -4.09 19.90
CA SER A 93 9.05 -5.42 19.66
C SER A 93 9.28 -5.62 18.17
N SER A 94 10.32 -6.37 17.81
CA SER A 94 10.60 -6.79 16.45
C SER A 94 10.96 -8.27 16.43
N ARG A 95 10.41 -9.01 15.48
CA ARG A 95 10.65 -10.44 15.26
C ARG A 95 10.82 -10.72 13.77
N ASP A 96 11.93 -11.35 13.43
CA ASP A 96 12.19 -11.83 12.07
C ASP A 96 11.56 -13.22 11.90
N VAL A 97 10.84 -13.40 10.80
CA VAL A 97 10.20 -14.67 10.43
C VAL A 97 10.68 -15.07 9.04
N PRO A 98 11.25 -16.28 8.88
CA PRO A 98 11.67 -16.75 7.57
C PRO A 98 10.46 -16.91 6.64
N ARG A 99 10.63 -16.53 5.37
CA ARG A 99 9.61 -16.64 4.34
C ARG A 99 9.64 -18.04 3.77
N HIS A 100 8.76 -18.90 4.28
CA HIS A 100 8.53 -20.22 3.72
C HIS A 100 7.21 -20.24 2.95
N GLU A 101 7.31 -20.40 1.63
CA GLU A 101 6.16 -20.46 0.72
C GLU A 101 5.68 -21.89 0.56
N ASP A 102 4.43 -22.13 0.93
CA ASP A 102 3.72 -23.35 0.55
C ASP A 102 2.85 -23.06 -0.68
N VAL A 103 3.21 -23.65 -1.82
CA VAL A 103 2.56 -23.40 -3.11
C VAL A 103 1.74 -24.63 -3.48
N THR A 104 0.43 -24.53 -3.27
CA THR A 104 -0.51 -25.60 -3.64
C THR A 104 -1.20 -25.25 -4.96
N THR A 105 -1.30 -26.23 -5.87
CA THR A 105 -2.09 -26.07 -7.10
C THR A 105 -3.48 -26.66 -6.90
N VAL A 106 -4.53 -25.83 -6.90
CA VAL A 106 -5.92 -26.27 -6.77
C VAL A 106 -6.65 -25.95 -8.07
N ARG A 107 -7.17 -26.99 -8.75
CA ARG A 107 -7.94 -26.86 -10.01
C ARG A 107 -7.21 -26.05 -11.11
N GLY A 108 -5.89 -26.15 -11.17
CA GLY A 108 -5.06 -25.40 -12.14
C GLY A 108 -4.62 -24.01 -11.70
N ASN A 109 -5.11 -23.49 -10.56
CA ASN A 109 -4.69 -22.21 -10.00
C ASN A 109 -3.60 -22.41 -8.92
N ARG A 110 -2.54 -21.59 -9.00
CA ARG A 110 -1.44 -21.57 -8.03
C ARG A 110 -1.85 -20.74 -6.81
N ILE A 111 -1.99 -21.37 -5.65
CA ILE A 111 -2.30 -20.73 -4.37
C ILE A 111 -1.03 -20.72 -3.53
N VAL A 112 -0.58 -19.54 -3.12
CA VAL A 112 0.56 -19.35 -2.22
C VAL A 112 0.03 -19.23 -0.80
N ARG A 113 0.71 -19.82 0.18
CA ARG A 113 0.43 -19.67 1.62
C ARG A 113 1.72 -19.53 2.41
N TYR A 114 1.65 -18.83 3.54
CA TYR A 114 2.77 -18.67 4.47
C TYR A 114 2.41 -19.23 5.85
N PRO A 115 2.50 -20.56 6.06
CA PRO A 115 2.08 -21.18 7.32
C PRO A 115 2.94 -20.74 8.51
N ASP A 116 4.24 -20.51 8.30
CA ASP A 116 5.15 -20.11 9.38
C ASP A 116 4.91 -18.66 9.81
N LEU A 117 4.53 -17.78 8.88
CA LEU A 117 4.08 -16.42 9.18
C LEU A 117 2.79 -16.44 10.00
N ALA A 118 1.80 -17.26 9.62
CA ALA A 118 0.54 -17.37 10.35
C ALA A 118 0.75 -17.82 11.80
N LYS A 119 1.61 -18.82 12.03
CA LYS A 119 1.98 -19.29 13.38
C LYS A 119 2.68 -18.21 14.19
N ALA A 120 3.66 -17.51 13.59
CA ALA A 120 4.38 -16.45 14.28
C ALA A 120 3.46 -15.30 14.69
N ILE A 121 2.52 -14.90 13.82
CA ILE A 121 1.51 -13.88 14.12
C ILE A 121 0.58 -14.35 15.24
N GLU A 122 0.17 -15.62 15.26
CA GLU A 122 -0.69 -16.16 16.32
C GLU A 122 0.03 -16.17 17.69
N GLU A 123 1.30 -16.55 17.73
CA GLU A 123 2.12 -16.48 18.94
C GLU A 123 2.28 -15.04 19.44
N GLU A 124 2.59 -14.11 18.54
CA GLU A 124 2.73 -12.69 18.85
C GLU A 124 1.42 -12.08 19.36
N TRP A 125 0.30 -12.43 18.74
CA TRP A 125 -1.02 -11.99 19.18
C TRP A 125 -1.39 -12.55 20.56
N LYS A 126 -1.11 -13.84 20.82
CA LYS A 126 -1.31 -14.42 22.14
C LYS A 126 -0.44 -13.78 23.21
N ALA A 127 0.77 -13.34 22.86
CA ALA A 127 1.69 -12.72 23.81
C ALA A 127 1.36 -11.25 24.10
N ARG A 128 1.02 -10.47 23.07
CA ARG A 128 0.96 -8.99 23.14
C ARG A 128 -0.39 -8.38 22.74
N GLY A 129 -1.31 -9.16 22.18
CA GLY A 129 -2.64 -8.70 21.79
C GLY A 129 -3.40 -8.12 22.98
N ALA A 130 -3.92 -6.90 22.81
CA ALA A 130 -4.69 -6.21 23.84
C ALA A 130 -6.15 -6.69 23.81
N HIS A 131 -6.68 -6.95 22.62
CA HIS A 131 -8.08 -7.27 22.40
C HIS A 131 -8.29 -8.77 22.11
N ARG A 132 -7.97 -9.63 23.09
CA ARG A 132 -8.09 -11.09 22.98
C ARG A 132 -9.45 -11.65 23.39
N ASP A 133 -10.20 -10.91 24.20
CA ASP A 133 -11.48 -11.38 24.73
C ASP A 133 -12.59 -11.30 23.68
N LEU A 134 -13.49 -12.28 23.69
CA LEU A 134 -14.68 -12.32 22.84
C LEU A 134 -15.71 -11.25 23.24
N SER A 135 -15.72 -10.83 24.52
CA SER A 135 -16.56 -9.71 24.96
C SER A 135 -16.06 -8.36 24.46
N ASP A 136 -14.80 -8.29 24.02
CA ASP A 136 -14.23 -7.08 23.44
C ASP A 136 -14.68 -6.95 21.98
N GLY A 137 -15.49 -5.93 21.70
CA GLY A 137 -15.95 -5.62 20.36
C GLY A 137 -14.83 -5.12 19.44
N LYS A 138 -13.66 -4.76 19.98
CA LYS A 138 -12.52 -4.25 19.22
C LYS A 138 -11.59 -5.37 18.77
N SER A 139 -10.93 -5.19 17.64
CA SER A 139 -9.86 -6.06 17.14
C SER A 139 -8.56 -5.29 17.20
N ASP A 140 -7.44 -5.97 17.45
CA ASP A 140 -6.12 -5.34 17.41
C ASP A 140 -5.83 -4.83 15.99
N ARG A 141 -4.99 -3.80 15.82
CA ARG A 141 -4.68 -3.27 14.49
C ARG A 141 -3.49 -4.00 13.88
N ALA A 142 -3.61 -4.42 12.63
CA ALA A 142 -2.48 -4.87 11.82
C ALA A 142 -2.24 -3.94 10.62
N VAL A 143 -0.99 -3.60 10.34
CA VAL A 143 -0.55 -2.80 9.20
C VAL A 143 0.37 -3.66 8.34
N MET A 144 -0.07 -4.01 7.15
CA MET A 144 0.74 -4.76 6.19
C MET A 144 1.46 -3.78 5.27
N HIS A 145 2.80 -3.87 5.24
CA HIS A 145 3.65 -3.10 4.34
C HIS A 145 3.95 -3.92 3.10
N THR A 146 3.39 -3.46 1.97
CA THR A 146 3.57 -4.10 0.67
C THR A 146 4.68 -3.41 -0.11
N PRO A 147 5.75 -4.11 -0.53
CA PRO A 147 6.66 -3.58 -1.52
C PRO A 147 5.99 -3.53 -2.89
N HIS A 148 6.42 -2.58 -3.73
CA HIS A 148 5.83 -2.33 -5.06
C HIS A 148 5.87 -3.53 -6.01
N GLU A 149 6.83 -4.44 -5.83
CA GLU A 149 7.04 -5.59 -6.70
C GLU A 149 6.34 -6.86 -6.21
N MET A 150 5.57 -6.80 -5.12
CA MET A 150 4.92 -7.98 -4.55
C MET A 150 3.85 -8.53 -5.51
N PRO A 151 3.94 -9.81 -5.95
CA PRO A 151 2.88 -10.43 -6.73
C PRO A 151 1.57 -10.47 -5.94
N TYR A 152 0.44 -10.28 -6.64
CA TYR A 152 -0.89 -10.28 -6.01
C TYR A 152 -1.16 -11.54 -5.16
N GLY A 153 -0.76 -12.72 -5.65
CA GLY A 153 -0.93 -13.97 -4.91
C GLY A 153 -0.15 -14.01 -3.58
N SER A 154 1.04 -13.42 -3.56
CA SER A 154 1.85 -13.30 -2.34
C SER A 154 1.23 -12.28 -1.37
N MET A 155 0.65 -11.19 -1.88
CA MET A 155 -0.05 -10.21 -1.04
C MET A 155 -1.27 -10.84 -0.35
N VAL A 156 -2.11 -11.57 -1.09
CA VAL A 156 -3.26 -12.29 -0.53
C VAL A 156 -2.81 -13.32 0.52
N ALA A 157 -1.72 -14.05 0.25
CA ALA A 157 -1.19 -15.03 1.19
C ALA A 157 -0.72 -14.42 2.53
N VAL A 158 -0.20 -13.18 2.51
CA VAL A 158 0.14 -12.45 3.75
C VAL A 158 -1.14 -11.97 4.46
N MET A 159 -2.15 -11.49 3.72
CA MET A 159 -3.44 -11.14 4.32
C MET A 159 -4.11 -12.34 5.00
N ASP A 160 -4.07 -13.51 4.36
CA ASP A 160 -4.58 -14.76 4.93
C ASP A 160 -3.82 -15.15 6.21
N ALA A 161 -2.49 -14.94 6.24
CA ALA A 161 -1.69 -15.19 7.43
C ALA A 161 -2.04 -14.23 8.60
N ILE A 162 -2.29 -12.94 8.31
CA ILE A 162 -2.74 -11.96 9.32
C ILE A 162 -4.16 -12.29 9.82
N ALA A 163 -5.01 -12.84 8.96
CA ALA A 163 -6.38 -13.26 9.31
C ALA A 163 -6.45 -14.60 10.06
N SER A 164 -5.36 -15.37 10.11
CA SER A 164 -5.27 -16.66 10.81
C SER A 164 -5.67 -16.60 12.29
N PRO A 165 -5.17 -15.67 13.12
CA PRO A 165 -5.61 -15.54 14.51
C PRO A 165 -7.07 -15.07 14.59
N SER A 166 -7.85 -15.74 15.44
CA SER A 166 -9.24 -15.40 15.71
C SER A 166 -9.51 -15.37 17.21
N LYS A 167 -10.43 -14.49 17.62
CA LYS A 167 -10.90 -14.40 19.01
C LYS A 167 -11.82 -15.56 19.39
N GLY A 168 -12.40 -16.21 18.37
CA GLY A 168 -13.32 -17.33 18.49
C GLY A 168 -14.46 -17.21 17.49
N VAL A 169 -15.54 -17.96 17.73
CA VAL A 169 -16.70 -18.03 16.82
C VAL A 169 -17.95 -17.54 17.52
N VAL A 170 -18.61 -16.55 16.94
CA VAL A 170 -19.88 -16.00 17.43
C VAL A 170 -20.95 -16.27 16.37
N ARG A 171 -22.01 -17.01 16.74
CA ARG A 171 -23.13 -17.36 15.85
C ARG A 171 -22.71 -18.01 14.51
N GLY A 172 -21.64 -18.81 14.52
CA GLY A 172 -21.10 -19.48 13.32
C GLY A 172 -20.15 -18.63 12.48
N THR A 173 -19.90 -17.37 12.87
CA THR A 173 -18.95 -16.48 12.21
C THR A 173 -17.67 -16.36 13.05
N THR A 174 -16.52 -16.60 12.43
CA THR A 174 -15.21 -16.40 13.06
C THR A 174 -14.93 -14.91 13.22
N VAL A 175 -14.63 -14.46 14.44
CA VAL A 175 -14.29 -13.07 14.70
C VAL A 175 -12.77 -12.88 14.55
N PRO A 176 -12.31 -12.05 13.59
CA PRO A 176 -10.88 -11.85 13.36
C PRO A 176 -10.21 -11.16 14.55
N ALA A 177 -9.00 -11.61 14.89
CA ALA A 177 -8.18 -10.96 15.90
C ALA A 177 -7.72 -9.57 15.48
N PHE A 178 -7.46 -9.39 14.18
CA PHE A 178 -6.90 -8.17 13.62
C PHE A 178 -7.86 -7.43 12.68
N ALA A 179 -7.87 -6.10 12.78
CA ALA A 179 -8.32 -5.21 11.72
C ALA A 179 -7.13 -4.83 10.83
N THR A 180 -7.11 -5.34 9.61
CA THR A 180 -5.98 -5.18 8.68
C THR A 180 -6.07 -3.87 7.91
N THR A 181 -4.95 -3.15 7.85
CA THR A 181 -4.75 -1.94 7.05
C THR A 181 -3.54 -2.13 6.14
N LEU A 182 -3.59 -1.55 4.95
CA LEU A 182 -2.50 -1.61 3.97
C LEU A 182 -1.69 -0.32 4.01
N ALA A 183 -0.38 -0.46 3.96
CA ALA A 183 0.55 0.64 3.79
C ALA A 183 1.53 0.28 2.66
N THR A 184 1.83 1.26 1.81
CA THR A 184 2.90 1.17 0.82
C THR A 184 4.18 1.70 1.45
N ASP A 185 5.25 0.93 1.37
CA ASP A 185 6.62 1.39 1.65
C ASP A 185 7.16 2.21 0.46
#